data_AF-A0A7V4VW57-F1
#
_entry.id   AF-A0A7V4VW57-F1
#
_cell.length_a   1.000
_cell.length_b   1.000
_cell.length_c   1.000
_cell.angle_alpha   90.00
_cell.angle_beta   90.00
_cell.angle_gamma   90.00
#
_symmetry.space_group_name_H-M   'P 1'
#
loop_
_entity.id
_entity.type
_entity.pdbx_description
1 polymer ?
#
loop_
_entity_poly.entity_id
_entity_poly.type
_entity_poly.pdbx_seq_one_letter_code
_entity_poly.pdbx_strand_id
1 'polypeptide(L)'
;MRVLILLFFCISYSFSQSSPKYEVAPLEDESHEYEITVDTRTEVDKLSDPDKIVRKNALISIGTKRDKKYINHIVKMLNDKDIEIRTIAVNLLSEMGTAQTVGANILEVFKQDK
;
A
#
# COMPACT_ATOMS: atom_id res chain seq x y z
N MET A 1 -7.53 8.70 69.96
CA MET A 1 -6.59 8.96 68.83
C MET A 1 -6.27 7.66 68.06
N ARG A 2 -7.30 6.94 67.58
CA ARG A 2 -7.15 5.65 66.85
C ARG A 2 -8.04 5.51 65.59
N VAL A 3 -8.99 6.42 65.37
CA VAL A 3 -9.91 6.36 64.21
C VAL A 3 -9.45 7.25 63.05
N LEU A 4 -8.59 8.25 63.30
CA LEU A 4 -8.10 9.20 62.28
C LEU A 4 -7.02 8.59 61.35
N ILE A 5 -6.38 7.48 61.74
CA ILE A 5 -5.32 6.84 60.94
C ILE A 5 -5.91 5.93 59.85
N LEU A 6 -7.11 5.38 60.05
CA LEU A 6 -7.73 4.44 59.09
C LEU A 6 -8.35 5.14 57.88
N LEU A 7 -8.82 6.40 58.03
CA LEU A 7 -9.37 7.17 56.90
C LEU A 7 -8.27 7.72 55.97
N PHE A 8 -7.06 7.97 56.48
CA PHE A 8 -5.90 8.31 55.64
C PHE A 8 -5.38 7.13 54.83
N PHE A 9 -5.61 5.89 55.30
CA PHE A 9 -5.16 4.69 54.63
C PHE A 9 -6.05 4.28 53.44
N CYS A 10 -7.35 4.62 53.47
CA CYS A 10 -8.26 4.29 52.36
C CYS A 10 -8.09 5.20 51.14
N ILE A 11 -7.73 6.48 51.32
CA ILE A 11 -7.57 7.41 50.19
C ILE A 11 -6.29 7.11 49.40
N SER A 12 -5.22 6.66 50.07
CA SER A 12 -3.99 6.23 49.41
C SER A 12 -4.11 4.86 48.73
N TYR A 13 -4.96 3.96 49.25
CA TYR A 13 -5.14 2.62 48.67
C TYR A 13 -5.84 2.65 47.30
N SER A 14 -6.82 3.54 47.10
CA SER A 14 -7.57 3.64 45.84
C SER A 14 -6.80 4.31 44.69
N PHE A 15 -5.69 5.01 44.95
CA PHE A 15 -4.86 5.62 43.90
C PHE A 15 -3.70 4.71 43.44
N SER A 16 -3.45 3.60 44.15
CA SER A 16 -2.28 2.73 43.91
C SER A 16 -2.60 1.46 43.09
N GLN A 17 -3.68 1.46 42.29
CA GLN A 17 -4.08 0.32 41.45
C GLN A 17 -4.48 0.72 40.01
N SER A 18 -3.84 1.73 39.41
CA SER A 18 -4.03 2.01 37.98
C SER A 18 -2.79 2.60 37.30
N SER A 19 -1.70 1.85 37.31
CA SER A 19 -0.83 1.81 36.13
C SER A 19 -0.87 0.38 35.62
N PRO A 20 -1.22 0.12 34.34
CA PRO A 20 -1.02 -1.21 33.79
C PRO A 20 0.49 -1.45 33.91
N LYS A 21 0.87 -2.42 34.74
CA LYS A 21 2.24 -2.89 34.76
C LYS A 21 2.44 -3.55 33.40
N TYR A 22 3.13 -2.86 32.51
CA TYR A 22 3.76 -3.49 31.37
C TYR A 22 4.83 -4.39 31.95
N GLU A 23 4.46 -5.62 32.28
CA GLU A 23 5.42 -6.66 32.57
C GLU A 23 6.08 -6.95 31.23
N VAL A 24 7.27 -6.38 31.04
CA VAL A 24 8.14 -6.75 29.93
C VAL A 24 8.45 -8.23 30.12
N ALA A 25 7.77 -9.06 29.35
CA ALA A 25 8.16 -10.44 29.16
C ALA A 25 9.67 -10.46 28.88
N PRO A 26 10.41 -11.46 29.40
CA PRO A 26 11.80 -11.63 29.04
C PRO A 26 11.92 -11.46 27.53
N LEU A 27 12.78 -10.53 27.10
CA LEU A 27 13.15 -10.41 25.71
C LEU A 27 13.80 -11.75 25.37
N GLU A 28 13.00 -12.68 24.86
CA GLU A 28 13.54 -13.81 24.13
C GLU A 28 14.47 -13.19 23.11
N ASP A 29 15.72 -13.67 23.06
CA ASP A 29 16.74 -13.30 22.09
C ASP A 29 16.31 -13.81 20.71
N GLU A 30 15.17 -13.31 20.28
CA GLU A 30 14.65 -13.37 18.96
C GLU A 30 15.25 -12.17 18.24
N SER A 31 16.57 -12.24 18.04
CA SER A 31 17.24 -11.57 16.95
C SER A 31 16.67 -12.14 15.64
N HIS A 32 15.41 -11.81 15.35
CA HIS A 32 14.82 -11.94 14.04
C HIS A 32 15.62 -11.01 13.14
N GLU A 33 16.60 -11.60 12.46
CA GLU A 33 17.28 -10.99 11.34
C GLU A 33 16.21 -10.59 10.33
N TYR A 34 15.79 -9.33 10.40
CA TYR A 34 14.84 -8.77 9.45
C TYR A 34 15.57 -8.69 8.10
N GLU A 35 15.43 -9.73 7.29
CA GLU A 35 16.02 -9.78 5.97
C GLU A 35 15.34 -8.71 5.11
N ILE A 36 16.02 -7.58 4.90
CA ILE A 36 15.55 -6.52 4.02
C ILE A 36 15.69 -7.02 2.59
N THR A 37 14.67 -7.70 2.08
CA THR A 37 14.61 -8.11 0.67
C THR A 37 14.22 -6.92 -0.18
N VAL A 38 15.17 -6.39 -0.97
CA VAL A 38 14.89 -5.34 -1.95
C VAL A 38 14.14 -5.97 -3.13
N ASP A 39 12.94 -5.47 -3.44
CA ASP A 39 12.18 -5.94 -4.60
C ASP A 39 12.83 -5.48 -5.91
N THR A 40 13.57 -6.39 -6.55
CA THR A 40 14.33 -6.17 -7.79
C THR A 40 13.50 -6.22 -9.07
N ARG A 41 12.19 -6.47 -9.00
CA ARG A 41 11.32 -6.56 -10.18
C ARG A 41 11.22 -5.24 -10.91
N THR A 42 11.01 -5.29 -12.23
CA THR A 42 10.80 -4.09 -13.03
C THR A 42 9.40 -3.51 -12.76
N GLU A 43 9.19 -2.24 -13.15
CA GLU A 43 7.85 -1.64 -13.04
C GLU A 43 6.81 -2.34 -13.90
N VAL A 44 7.24 -2.88 -15.05
CA VAL A 44 6.34 -3.67 -15.92
C VAL A 44 5.90 -4.94 -15.22
N ASP A 45 6.83 -5.64 -14.55
CA ASP A 45 6.49 -6.84 -13.79
C ASP A 45 5.53 -6.52 -12.64
N LYS A 46 5.75 -5.39 -11.97
CA LYS A 46 4.91 -4.91 -10.87
C LYS A 46 3.49 -4.52 -11.30
N LEU A 47 3.22 -4.29 -12.59
CA LEU A 47 1.86 -4.10 -13.09
C LEU A 47 1.01 -5.37 -13.01
N SER A 48 1.59 -6.56 -12.85
CA SER A 48 0.86 -7.82 -12.67
C SER A 48 0.83 -8.30 -11.22
N ASP A 49 1.27 -7.46 -10.28
CA ASP A 49 1.35 -7.84 -8.86
C ASP A 49 -0.04 -8.14 -8.27
N PRO A 50 -0.18 -9.18 -7.43
CA PRO A 50 -1.46 -9.47 -6.78
C PRO A 50 -2.00 -8.30 -5.94
N ASP A 51 -1.10 -7.53 -5.30
CA ASP A 51 -1.45 -6.35 -4.50
C ASP A 51 -1.73 -5.15 -5.40
N LYS A 52 -2.92 -4.57 -5.24
CA LYS A 52 -3.34 -3.37 -5.96
C LYS A 52 -2.45 -2.17 -5.67
N ILE A 53 -1.88 -2.08 -4.47
CA ILE A 53 -1.03 -0.96 -4.08
C ILE A 53 0.29 -1.00 -4.85
N VAL A 54 0.86 -2.19 -5.03
CA VAL A 54 2.06 -2.39 -5.85
C VAL A 54 1.77 -2.04 -7.32
N ARG A 55 0.65 -2.52 -7.88
CA ARG A 55 0.24 -2.17 -9.25
C ARG A 55 0.05 -0.67 -9.43
N LYS A 56 -0.64 -0.01 -8.48
CA LYS A 56 -0.86 1.44 -8.48
C LYS A 56 0.46 2.20 -8.48
N ASN A 57 1.38 1.85 -7.59
CA ASN A 57 2.67 2.52 -7.48
C ASN A 57 3.51 2.33 -8.74
N ALA A 58 3.50 1.13 -9.33
CA ALA A 58 4.15 0.88 -10.61
C ALA A 58 3.57 1.75 -11.72
N LEU A 59 2.24 1.85 -11.80
CA LEU A 59 1.54 2.65 -12.80
C LEU A 59 1.84 4.16 -12.67
N ILE A 60 1.88 4.67 -11.45
CA ILE A 60 2.28 6.06 -11.15
C ILE A 60 3.74 6.29 -11.56
N SER A 61 4.64 5.39 -11.19
CA SER A 61 6.07 5.52 -11.51
C SER A 61 6.35 5.47 -13.01
N ILE A 62 5.61 4.64 -13.75
CA ILE A 62 5.62 4.63 -15.21
C ILE A 62 5.16 5.99 -15.77
N GLY A 63 4.10 6.55 -15.18
CA GLY A 63 3.55 7.85 -15.57
C GLY A 63 4.50 9.01 -15.37
N THR A 64 5.24 9.04 -14.26
CA THR A 64 6.22 10.10 -13.98
C THR A 64 7.37 10.11 -14.99
N LYS A 65 7.75 8.94 -15.50
CA LYS A 65 8.79 8.81 -16.54
C LYS A 65 8.35 9.35 -17.90
N ARG A 66 7.04 9.39 -18.17
CA ARG A 66 6.45 9.85 -19.45
C ARG A 66 7.05 9.19 -20.70
N ASP A 67 7.57 7.97 -20.55
CA ASP A 67 8.17 7.23 -21.65
C ASP A 67 7.10 6.48 -22.45
N LYS A 68 6.98 6.82 -23.73
CA LYS A 68 5.96 6.28 -24.64
C LYS A 68 6.07 4.76 -24.82
N LYS A 69 7.21 4.13 -24.50
CA LYS A 69 7.36 2.66 -24.56
C LYS A 69 6.38 1.94 -23.64
N TYR A 70 5.88 2.62 -22.59
CA TYR A 70 4.94 2.02 -21.66
C TYR A 70 3.48 2.10 -22.11
N ILE A 71 3.15 2.79 -23.21
CA ILE A 71 1.76 2.96 -23.66
C ILE A 71 1.04 1.61 -23.77
N ASN A 72 1.66 0.61 -24.41
CA ASN A 72 1.04 -0.72 -24.57
C ASN A 72 0.80 -1.43 -23.23
N HIS A 73 1.66 -1.18 -22.24
CA HIS A 73 1.49 -1.74 -20.89
C HIS A 73 0.35 -1.04 -20.15
N ILE A 74 0.26 0.28 -20.26
CA ILE A 74 -0.81 1.08 -19.64
C ILE A 74 -2.17 0.74 -20.27
N VAL A 75 -2.24 0.48 -21.58
CA VAL A 75 -3.50 0.06 -22.24
C VAL A 75 -4.02 -1.25 -21.65
N LYS A 76 -3.16 -2.21 -21.30
CA LYS A 76 -3.60 -3.45 -20.62
C LYS A 76 -4.22 -3.18 -19.24
N MET A 77 -3.78 -2.14 -18.55
CA MET A 77 -4.32 -1.75 -17.25
C MET A 77 -5.76 -1.23 -17.31
N LEU A 78 -6.29 -0.94 -18.52
CA LEU A 78 -7.71 -0.65 -18.72
C LEU A 78 -8.62 -1.84 -18.39
N ASN A 79 -8.06 -3.07 -18.39
CA ASN A 79 -8.76 -4.29 -18.02
C ASN A 79 -8.42 -4.76 -16.58
N ASP A 80 -7.77 -3.91 -15.76
CA ASP A 80 -7.49 -4.28 -14.37
C ASP A 80 -8.79 -4.52 -13.58
N LYS A 81 -8.75 -5.48 -12.65
CA LYS A 81 -9.87 -5.81 -11.75
C LYS A 81 -10.29 -4.61 -10.89
N ASP A 82 -9.34 -3.77 -10.50
CA ASP A 82 -9.57 -2.63 -9.63
C ASP A 82 -9.92 -1.36 -10.44
N ILE A 83 -11.03 -0.70 -10.05
CA ILE A 83 -11.54 0.49 -10.76
C ILE A 83 -10.63 1.70 -10.64
N GLU A 84 -9.90 1.84 -9.54
CA GLU A 84 -8.96 2.93 -9.32
C GLU A 84 -7.80 2.79 -10.33
N ILE A 85 -7.29 1.58 -10.51
CA ILE A 85 -6.22 1.28 -11.47
C ILE A 85 -6.66 1.60 -12.90
N ARG A 86 -7.87 1.18 -13.30
CA ARG A 86 -8.43 1.51 -14.62
C ARG A 86 -8.52 3.03 -14.84
N THR A 87 -8.96 3.76 -13.82
CA THR A 87 -9.08 5.23 -13.88
C THR A 87 -7.72 5.90 -14.07
N ILE A 88 -6.71 5.47 -13.31
CA ILE A 88 -5.34 5.97 -13.44
C ILE A 88 -4.79 5.67 -14.85
N ALA A 89 -5.05 4.48 -15.39
CA ALA A 89 -4.61 4.11 -16.72
C ALA A 89 -5.21 5.01 -17.81
N VAL A 90 -6.50 5.34 -17.74
CA VAL A 90 -7.16 6.27 -18.67
C VAL A 90 -6.51 7.67 -18.60
N ASN A 91 -6.27 8.18 -17.40
CA ASN A 91 -5.65 9.49 -17.21
C ASN A 91 -4.23 9.51 -17.79
N LEU A 92 -3.42 8.48 -17.51
CA LEU A 92 -2.07 8.37 -18.05
C LEU A 92 -2.03 8.27 -19.57
N LEU A 93 -2.93 7.51 -20.18
CA LEU A 93 -3.01 7.43 -21.65
C LEU A 93 -3.40 8.78 -22.26
N SER A 94 -4.27 9.53 -21.59
CA SER A 94 -4.67 10.87 -22.01
C SER A 94 -3.52 11.88 -21.92
N GLU A 95 -2.68 11.75 -20.89
CA GLU A 95 -1.50 12.62 -20.70
C GLU A 95 -0.31 12.25 -21.61
N MET A 96 -0.11 10.95 -21.88
CA MET A 96 1.09 10.45 -22.59
C MET A 96 0.87 10.25 -24.10
N GLY A 97 -0.36 10.04 -24.54
CA GLY A 97 -0.70 9.65 -25.90
C GLY A 97 -1.19 10.79 -26.79
N THR A 98 -0.98 10.66 -28.10
CA THR A 98 -1.79 11.38 -29.09
C THR A 98 -3.09 10.59 -29.30
N ALA A 99 -4.21 11.27 -29.55
CA ALA A 99 -5.53 10.64 -29.70
C ALA A 99 -5.53 9.44 -30.68
N GLN A 100 -4.71 9.50 -31.73
CA GLN A 100 -4.55 8.43 -32.71
C GLN A 100 -3.88 7.16 -32.16
N THR A 101 -2.81 7.32 -31.35
CA THR A 101 -2.07 6.17 -30.77
C THR A 101 -2.93 5.47 -29.71
N VAL A 102 -3.63 6.27 -28.90
CA VAL A 102 -4.52 5.76 -27.85
C VAL A 102 -5.71 5.03 -28.47
N GLY A 103 -6.34 5.61 -29.50
CA GLY A 103 -7.47 4.99 -30.19
C GLY A 103 -7.14 3.65 -30.84
N ALA A 104 -6.01 3.55 -31.55
CA ALA A 104 -5.60 2.30 -32.21
C ALA A 104 -5.36 1.17 -31.19
N ASN A 105 -4.60 1.44 -30.13
CA ASN A 105 -4.24 0.43 -29.13
C ASN A 105 -5.45 -0.01 -28.30
N ILE A 106 -6.34 0.92 -27.96
CA ILE A 106 -7.58 0.60 -27.23
C ILE A 106 -8.49 -0.29 -28.09
N LEU A 107 -8.65 0.02 -29.38
CA LEU A 107 -9.44 -0.80 -30.30
C LEU A 107 -8.86 -2.21 -30.48
N GLU A 108 -7.54 -2.37 -30.45
CA GLU A 108 -6.92 -3.71 -30.47
C GLU A 108 -7.25 -4.51 -29.22
N VAL A 109 -7.17 -3.92 -28.02
CA VAL A 109 -7.51 -4.61 -26.78
C VAL A 109 -8.97 -5.02 -26.73
N PHE A 110 -9.90 -4.16 -27.16
CA PHE A 110 -11.33 -4.51 -27.21
C PHE A 110 -11.67 -5.54 -28.30
N LYS A 111 -10.83 -5.70 -29.34
CA LYS A 111 -11.00 -6.76 -30.35
C LYS A 111 -10.53 -8.13 -29.86
N GLN A 112 -9.66 -8.19 -28.86
CA GLN A 112 -9.15 -9.44 -28.29
C GLN A 112 -10.16 -10.11 -27.34
N ASP A 113 -11.19 -9.39 -26.89
CA ASP A 113 -12.30 -9.90 -26.06
C ASP A 113 -13.40 -10.64 -26.87
N LYS A 114 -13.06 -11.20 -28.03
CA LYS A 114 -14.01 -11.85 -28.95
C LYS A 114 -13.90 -13.37 -28.97
#